data_AF-A0A3D4D232-F1
#
_entry.id   AF-A0A3D4D232-F1
#
_cell.length_a   1.000
_cell.length_b   1.000
_cell.length_c   1.000
_cell.angle_alpha   90.00
_cell.angle_beta   90.00
_cell.angle_gamma   90.00
#
_symmetry.space_group_name_H-M   'P 1'
#
loop_
_entity.id
_entity.type
_entity.pdbx_description
1 polymer ?
#
loop_
_entity_poly.entity_id
_entity_poly.type
_entity_poly.pdbx_seq_one_letter_code
_entity_poly.pdbx_strand_id
1 'polypeptide(L)'
;MDRLFVEKKPEFNSAAGPLYRDLQTSLQLDGLESLRIVQRYDLEGLKENQFESATRLILSEPQVDTVSSELSLGNDEQWFAVEYLPGQFDQ
;
A
#
# COMPACT_ATOMS: atom_id res chain seq x y z
N MET A 1 16.33 6.76 7.66
CA MET A 1 14.89 6.45 7.60
C MET A 1 14.66 5.87 6.23
N ASP A 2 14.28 4.60 6.19
CA ASP A 2 14.06 3.88 4.95
C ASP A 2 12.56 3.73 4.74
N ARG A 3 12.09 4.06 3.54
CA ARG A 3 10.68 4.00 3.17
C ARG A 3 10.44 2.85 2.22
N LEU A 4 9.34 2.15 2.44
CA LEU A 4 8.91 1.01 1.64
C LEU A 4 7.44 1.16 1.28
N PHE A 5 7.12 0.91 0.02
CA PHE A 5 5.76 0.76 -0.47
C PHE A 5 5.55 -0.69 -0.87
N VAL A 6 4.46 -1.27 -0.41
CA VAL A 6 4.07 -2.66 -0.70
C VAL A 6 2.66 -2.66 -1.27
N GLU A 7 2.53 -3.17 -2.49
CA GLU A 7 1.28 -3.23 -3.24
C GLU A 7 1.02 -4.66 -3.71
N LYS A 8 -0.19 -5.18 -3.50
CA LYS A 8 -0.59 -6.50 -4.05
C LYS A 8 -0.57 -6.41 -5.57
N LYS A 9 0.03 -7.41 -6.24
CA LYS A 9 -0.02 -7.48 -7.72
C LYS A 9 -1.48 -7.54 -8.19
N PRO A 10 -1.80 -7.02 -9.39
CA PRO A 10 -3.18 -6.92 -9.87
C PRO A 10 -3.98 -8.23 -9.77
N GLU A 11 -3.35 -9.36 -10.04
CA GLU A 11 -3.94 -10.70 -9.97
C GLU A 11 -4.27 -11.19 -8.53
N PHE A 12 -3.69 -10.57 -7.50
CA PHE A 12 -3.88 -10.92 -6.09
C PHE A 12 -4.63 -9.83 -5.29
N ASN A 13 -5.01 -8.71 -5.91
CA ASN A 13 -5.64 -7.57 -5.25
C ASN A 13 -7.15 -7.77 -5.00
N SER A 14 -7.49 -8.83 -4.26
CA SER A 14 -8.88 -9.17 -3.92
C SER A 14 -9.55 -8.14 -3.01
N ALA A 15 -8.77 -7.44 -2.17
CA ALA A 15 -9.26 -6.43 -1.23
C ALA A 15 -9.75 -5.13 -1.92
N ALA A 16 -9.17 -4.76 -3.07
CA ALA A 16 -9.61 -3.57 -3.79
C ALA A 16 -11.01 -3.72 -4.39
N GLY A 17 -11.46 -4.92 -4.73
CA GLY A 17 -12.76 -5.14 -5.37
C GLY A 17 -13.97 -4.66 -4.54
N PRO A 18 -14.13 -5.11 -3.29
CA PRO A 18 -15.20 -4.63 -2.40
C PRO A 18 -15.13 -3.12 -2.14
N LEU A 19 -13.95 -2.57 -1.86
CA LEU A 19 -13.78 -1.15 -1.58
C LEU A 19 -14.07 -0.28 -2.81
N TYR A 20 -13.57 -0.68 -3.99
CA TYR A 20 -13.87 -0.01 -5.26
C TYR A 20 -15.38 0.09 -5.50
N ARG A 21 -16.11 -1.02 -5.30
CA ARG A 21 -17.58 -1.02 -5.42
C ARG A 21 -18.25 -0.10 -4.41
N ASP A 22 -17.78 -0.08 -3.16
CA ASP A 22 -18.32 0.80 -2.14
C ASP A 22 -18.08 2.28 -2.49
N LEU A 23 -16.88 2.64 -2.94
CA LEU A 23 -16.57 3.99 -3.41
C LEU A 23 -17.45 4.43 -4.59
N GLN A 24 -17.70 3.55 -5.55
CA GLN A 24 -18.60 3.85 -6.67
C GLN A 24 -20.05 4.01 -6.20
N THR A 25 -20.54 3.13 -5.32
CA THR A 25 -21.96 3.09 -4.97
C THR A 25 -22.34 4.05 -3.85
N SER A 26 -21.58 4.05 -2.75
CA SER A 26 -21.85 4.87 -1.55
C SER A 26 -21.43 6.33 -1.74
N LEU A 27 -20.34 6.58 -2.47
CA LEU A 27 -19.84 7.94 -2.73
C LEU A 27 -20.12 8.44 -4.15
N GLN A 28 -20.79 7.65 -4.99
CA GLN A 28 -21.20 8.02 -6.36
C GLN A 28 -20.02 8.44 -7.25
N LEU A 29 -18.87 7.78 -7.08
CA LEU A 29 -17.66 8.02 -7.87
C LEU A 29 -17.70 7.26 -9.21
N ASP A 30 -18.68 7.57 -10.05
CA ASP A 30 -18.92 6.85 -11.33
C ASP A 30 -17.74 6.91 -12.30
N GLY A 31 -16.89 7.94 -12.20
CA GLY A 31 -15.68 8.11 -13.01
C GLY A 31 -14.45 7.36 -12.48
N LEU A 32 -14.54 6.63 -11.36
CA LEU A 32 -13.42 5.88 -10.81
C LEU A 32 -13.16 4.62 -11.64
N GLU A 33 -12.03 4.59 -12.34
CA GLU A 33 -11.68 3.47 -13.24
C GLU A 33 -10.91 2.35 -12.55
N SER A 34 -10.11 2.68 -11.53
CA SER A 34 -9.30 1.72 -10.79
C SER A 34 -9.03 2.19 -9.37
N LEU A 35 -8.65 1.25 -8.51
CA LEU A 35 -8.26 1.51 -7.13
C LEU A 35 -7.00 0.73 -6.79
N ARG A 36 -6.02 1.43 -6.22
CA ARG A 36 -4.78 0.87 -5.68
C ARG A 36 -4.79 0.99 -4.17
N ILE A 37 -4.40 -0.08 -3.49
CA ILE A 37 -4.18 -0.08 -2.03
C ILE A 37 -2.71 -0.36 -1.81
N VAL A 38 -2.02 0.58 -1.17
CA VAL A 38 -0.57 0.53 -0.99
C VAL A 38 -0.25 0.72 0.48
N GLN A 39 0.47 -0.24 1.06
CA GLN A 39 1.00 -0.12 2.41
C GLN A 39 2.31 0.65 2.38
N ARG A 40 2.42 1.71 3.17
CA ARG A 40 3.65 2.47 3.37
C ARG A 40 4.26 2.13 4.72
N TYR A 41 5.49 1.64 4.72
CA TYR A 41 6.28 1.43 5.93
C TYR A 41 7.39 2.47 5.98
N ASP A 42 7.50 3.11 7.13
CA ASP A 42 8.58 4.03 7.47
C ASP A 42 9.41 3.38 8.58
N LEU A 43 10.65 3.01 8.27
CA LEU A 43 11.51 2.20 9.12
C LEU A 43 12.75 2.99 9.54
N GLU A 44 13.11 2.87 10.82
CA GLU A 44 14.27 3.55 11.39
C GLU A 44 15.16 2.56 12.17
N GLY A 45 16.46 2.86 12.22
CA GLY A 45 17.42 2.11 13.03
C GLY A 45 17.85 0.76 12.46
N LEU A 46 17.49 0.43 11.22
CA LEU A 46 17.92 -0.81 10.55
C LEU A 46 19.23 -0.59 9.78
N LYS A 47 20.08 -1.62 9.75
CA LYS A 47 21.15 -1.73 8.76
C LYS A 47 20.57 -2.19 7.42
N GLU A 48 21.26 -1.91 6.33
CA GLU A 48 20.84 -2.25 4.97
C GLU A 48 20.45 -3.74 4.81
N ASN A 49 21.26 -4.66 5.33
CA ASN A 49 20.96 -6.10 5.28
C ASN A 49 19.72 -6.50 6.11
N GLN A 50 19.45 -5.78 7.20
CA GLN A 50 18.26 -5.99 8.02
C GLN A 50 17.03 -5.43 7.33
N PHE A 51 17.14 -4.28 6.66
CA PHE A 51 16.08 -3.70 5.85
C PHE A 51 15.67 -4.62 4.70
N GLU A 52 16.64 -5.16 3.95
CA GLU A 52 16.35 -6.11 2.86
C GLU A 52 15.68 -7.38 3.40
N SER A 53 16.19 -7.92 4.51
CA SER A 53 15.61 -9.12 5.14
C SER A 53 14.19 -8.87 5.65
N ALA A 54 13.95 -7.76 6.35
CA ALA A 54 12.64 -7.38 6.86
C ALA A 54 11.64 -7.18 5.70
N THR A 55 12.08 -6.53 4.62
CA THR A 55 11.29 -6.35 3.41
C THR A 55 10.79 -7.68 2.86
N ARG A 56 11.67 -8.67 2.70
CA ARG A 56 11.33 -9.97 2.09
C ARG A 56 10.61 -10.95 3.02
N LEU A 57 10.88 -10.87 4.33
CA LEU A 57 10.46 -11.91 5.29
C LEU A 57 9.30 -11.48 6.19
N ILE A 58 9.07 -10.18 6.35
CA ILE A 58 8.11 -9.63 7.33
C ILE A 58 7.11 -8.71 6.64
N LEU A 59 7.58 -7.77 5.84
CA LEU A 59 6.78 -6.65 5.35
C LEU A 59 6.09 -6.91 4.01
N SER A 60 6.49 -7.97 3.31
CA SER A 60 5.91 -8.35 2.03
C SER A 60 5.93 -9.86 1.82
N GLU A 61 5.08 -10.32 0.93
CA GLU A 61 5.05 -11.66 0.37
C GLU A 61 5.51 -11.58 -1.10
N PRO A 62 6.80 -11.81 -1.43
CA PRO A 62 7.36 -11.53 -2.76
C PRO A 62 6.64 -12.21 -3.95
N GLN A 63 5.95 -13.31 -3.67
CA GLN A 63 5.18 -14.05 -4.66
C GLN A 63 3.96 -13.25 -5.15
N VAL A 64 3.35 -12.46 -4.28
CA VAL A 64 2.05 -11.79 -4.51
C VAL A 64 2.12 -10.27 -4.38
N ASP A 65 3.19 -9.72 -3.83
CA ASP A 65 3.40 -8.29 -3.64
C ASP A 65 4.47 -7.73 -4.59
N THR A 66 4.31 -6.45 -4.93
CA THR A 66 5.32 -5.60 -5.53
C THR A 66 5.83 -4.64 -4.47
N VAL A 67 7.15 -4.47 -4.42
CA VAL A 67 7.82 -3.66 -3.41
C VAL A 67 8.66 -2.59 -4.09
N SER A 68 8.59 -1.35 -3.59
CA SER A 68 9.39 -0.23 -4.10
C SER A 68 9.76 0.74 -2.99
N SER A 69 10.87 1.49 -3.15
CA SER A 69 11.24 2.59 -2.26
C SER A 69 10.49 3.89 -2.58
N GLU A 70 9.87 3.96 -3.75
CA GLU A 70 9.12 5.11 -4.25
C GLU A 70 7.77 4.67 -4.81
N LEU A 71 6.75 5.52 -4.68
CA LEU A 71 5.43 5.27 -5.25
C LEU A 71 5.26 6.04 -6.56
N SER A 72 5.17 5.32 -7.67
CA SER A 72 4.84 5.92 -8.96
C SER A 72 3.33 6.16 -9.05
N LEU A 73 2.97 7.37 -9.44
CA LEU A 73 1.58 7.81 -9.62
C LEU A 73 1.39 8.32 -11.04
N GLY A 74 0.25 8.00 -11.63
CA GLY A 74 -0.18 8.56 -12.90
C GLY A 74 -0.60 10.03 -12.77
N ASN A 75 -0.58 10.79 -13.88
CA ASN A 75 -1.01 12.19 -13.89
C ASN A 75 -2.49 12.36 -13.53
N ASP A 76 -3.31 11.36 -13.85
CA ASP A 76 -4.75 11.35 -13.59
C ASP A 76 -5.10 10.57 -12.29
N GLU A 77 -4.10 10.19 -11.50
CA GLU A 77 -4.32 9.50 -10.23
C GLU A 77 -4.46 10.52 -9.08
N GLN A 78 -5.45 10.28 -8.22
CA GLN A 78 -5.60 10.98 -6.94
C GLN A 78 -5.25 10.03 -5.81
N TRP A 79 -4.58 10.52 -4.78
CA TRP A 79 -4.14 9.71 -3.65
C TRP A 79 -4.29 10.45 -2.33
N PHE A 80 -4.47 9.68 -1.27
CA PHE A 80 -4.38 10.13 0.10
C PHE A 80 -3.82 9.00 0.95
N ALA A 81 -3.21 9.35 2.09
CA ALA A 81 -2.73 8.38 3.06
C ALA A 81 -3.59 8.44 4.30
N VAL A 82 -3.83 7.29 4.91
CA VAL A 82 -4.43 7.16 6.24
C VAL A 82 -3.40 6.55 7.16
N GLU A 83 -3.31 7.07 8.38
CA GLU A 83 -2.48 6.53 9.43
C GLU A 83 -3.25 6.57 10.75
N TYR A 84 -2.90 5.66 11.65
CA TYR A 84 -3.41 5.69 13.00
C TYR A 84 -2.99 6.98 13.72
N LEU A 85 -3.85 7.46 14.62
CA LEU A 85 -3.49 8.63 15.42
C LEU A 85 -2.32 8.29 16.36
N PRO A 86 -1.50 9.28 16.75
CA PRO A 86 -0.39 9.05 17.68
C PRO A 86 -0.85 8.32 18.95
N GLY A 87 -0.26 7.16 19.23
CA GLY A 87 -0.61 6.30 20.36
C GLY A 87 -1.64 5.22 20.09
N GLN A 88 -2.19 5.15 18.87
CA GLN A 88 -2.95 3.99 18.39
C GLN A 88 -2.01 3.04 17.64
N PHE A 89 -2.12 1.75 17.94
CA PHE A 89 -1.39 0.69 17.27
C PHE A 89 -2.39 -0.26 16.64
N ASP A 90 -2.04 -0.79 15.47
CA ASP A 90 -2.76 -1.92 14.88
C ASP A 90 -2.65 -3.11 15.83
N GLN A 91 -3.77 -3.75 16.19
CA GLN A 91 -3.81 -4.90 17.11
C GLN A 91 -3.87 -6.22 16.36
#